data_AF-A0A0S8K6J0-F1
#
_entry.id   AF-A0A0S8K6J0-F1
#
_cell.length_a   1.000
_cell.length_b   1.000
_cell.length_c   1.000
_cell.angle_alpha   90.00
_cell.angle_beta   90.00
_cell.angle_gamma   90.00
#
_symmetry.space_group_name_H-M   'P 1'
#
loop_
_entity.id
_entity.type
_entity.pdbx_description
1 polymer ?
#
loop_
_entity_poly.entity_id
_entity_poly.type
_entity_poly.pdbx_seq_one_letter_code
_entity_poly.pdbx_strand_id
1 'polypeptide(L)'
;RFSPPVFHGPGPKLGYVVQVCVQEESKFLHTSDVQGPLSKEQTSFLFQENPQVIFCDGPLTYMLGRRYSMESLHQATQKLSEIVEKTQVKKLVLDHHLLRELKWKEKLEGVFSAAKLREVEVLTAAEFAGMQNDLLEARRRKLYGR
;
A
#
# COMPACT_ATOMS: atom_id res chain seq x y z
N ARG A 1 13.56 -11.03 8.33
CA ARG A 1 13.88 -9.87 9.19
C ARG A 1 12.58 -9.17 9.56
N PHE A 2 12.54 -8.54 10.73
CA PHE A 2 11.37 -7.78 11.21
C PHE A 2 11.76 -6.33 11.41
N SER A 3 10.85 -5.40 11.13
CA SER A 3 11.04 -3.99 11.46
C SER A 3 10.94 -3.77 12.98
N PRO A 4 11.42 -2.63 13.50
CA PRO A 4 10.87 -2.06 14.73
C PRO A 4 9.36 -1.86 14.61
N PRO A 5 8.62 -1.74 15.74
CA PRO A 5 7.20 -1.39 15.68
C PRO A 5 7.01 -0.05 14.98
N VAL A 6 6.09 0.00 14.01
CA VAL A 6 5.68 1.21 13.29
C VAL A 6 4.21 1.48 13.56
N PHE A 7 3.77 2.72 13.38
CA PHE A 7 2.36 3.07 13.58
C PHE A 7 1.45 2.29 12.61
N HIS A 8 0.36 1.75 13.15
CA HIS A 8 -0.70 1.13 12.35
C HIS A 8 -1.43 2.15 11.45
N GLY A 9 -1.42 3.43 11.82
CA GLY A 9 -1.98 4.51 11.00
C GLY A 9 -1.13 5.78 11.09
N PRO A 10 -1.72 6.98 10.94
CA PRO A 10 -0.98 8.25 10.93
C PRO A 10 -0.18 8.56 12.22
N GLY A 11 -0.42 7.82 13.30
CA GLY A 11 0.22 8.03 14.59
C GLY A 11 -0.11 6.91 15.59
N PRO A 12 0.24 7.08 16.88
CA PRO A 12 0.23 6.00 17.86
C PRO A 12 -1.17 5.55 18.32
N LYS A 13 -2.24 6.30 17.99
CA LYS A 13 -3.59 6.06 18.52
C LYS A 13 -4.17 4.69 18.17
N LEU A 14 -3.78 4.13 17.03
CA LEU A 14 -4.24 2.81 16.57
C LEU A 14 -3.31 1.67 17.01
N GLY A 15 -2.27 1.98 17.79
CA GLY A 15 -1.23 1.02 18.15
C GLY A 15 -0.17 0.85 17.06
N TYR A 16 0.49 -0.31 17.09
CA TYR A 16 1.68 -0.57 16.31
C TYR A 16 1.58 -1.91 15.58
N VAL A 17 2.22 -1.97 14.42
CA VAL A 17 2.41 -3.19 13.62
C VAL A 17 3.89 -3.41 13.36
N VAL A 18 4.23 -4.62 12.93
CA VAL A 18 5.59 -4.97 12.50
C VAL A 18 5.55 -5.35 11.03
N GLN A 19 6.56 -4.92 10.29
CA GLN A 19 6.77 -5.27 8.89
C GLN A 19 7.69 -6.49 8.80
N VAL A 20 7.50 -7.31 7.77
CA VAL A 20 8.29 -8.52 7.57
C VAL A 20 9.00 -8.45 6.23
N CYS A 21 10.31 -8.66 6.24
CA CYS A 21 11.11 -8.88 5.03
C CYS A 21 11.57 -10.34 5.01
N VAL A 22 11.23 -11.08 3.95
CA VAL A 22 11.67 -12.45 3.70
C VAL A 22 12.66 -12.41 2.55
N GLN A 23 13.81 -13.05 2.72
CA GLN A 23 14.87 -13.08 1.73
C GLN A 23 15.31 -14.51 1.47
N GLU A 24 15.35 -14.86 0.18
CA GLU A 24 16.06 -16.01 -0.36
C GLU A 24 16.90 -15.50 -1.56
N GLU A 25 16.58 -15.91 -2.79
CA GLU A 25 17.15 -15.35 -4.03
C GLU A 25 16.62 -13.94 -4.34
N SER A 26 15.37 -13.68 -3.94
CA SER A 26 14.74 -12.36 -4.02
C SER A 26 14.24 -11.91 -2.65
N LYS A 27 14.06 -10.60 -2.48
CA LYS A 27 13.48 -10.03 -1.26
C LYS A 27 12.02 -9.68 -1.47
N PHE A 28 11.21 -10.17 -0.55
CA PHE A 28 9.80 -9.85 -0.40
C PHE A 28 9.59 -9.06 0.89
N LEU A 29 8.76 -8.01 0.85
CA LEU A 29 8.38 -7.25 2.03
C LEU A 29 6.88 -7.10 2.17
N HIS A 30 6.36 -7.39 3.36
CA HIS A 30 4.99 -7.11 3.76
C HIS A 30 4.95 -5.96 4.77
N THR A 31 4.26 -4.87 4.45
CA THR A 31 4.23 -3.66 5.31
C THR A 31 3.32 -3.81 6.52
N SER A 32 2.45 -4.82 6.53
CA SER A 32 1.29 -4.88 7.44
C SER A 32 0.35 -3.70 7.23
N ASP A 33 -0.67 -3.58 8.07
CA ASP A 33 -1.71 -2.55 8.00
C ASP A 33 -1.15 -1.21 8.52
N VAL A 34 -0.78 -0.32 7.61
CA VAL A 34 -0.16 0.99 7.90
C VAL A 34 -1.00 2.18 7.42
N GLN A 35 -2.14 1.90 6.78
CA GLN A 35 -3.09 2.81 6.13
C GLN A 35 -2.49 3.60 4.95
N GLY A 36 -1.68 2.92 4.13
CA GLY A 36 -0.74 3.55 3.23
C GLY A 36 0.50 4.04 3.97
N PRO A 37 1.69 4.05 3.35
CA PRO A 37 2.88 4.58 4.01
C PRO A 37 2.74 6.10 4.19
N LEU A 38 2.61 6.58 5.41
CA LEU A 38 2.37 7.99 5.75
C LEU A 38 3.59 8.68 6.36
N SER A 39 4.43 7.92 7.07
CA SER A 39 5.55 8.48 7.83
C SER A 39 6.89 7.92 7.37
N LYS A 40 8.00 8.54 7.80
CA LYS A 40 9.34 8.03 7.51
C LYS A 40 9.60 6.73 8.27
N GLU A 41 9.07 6.61 9.48
CA GLU A 41 9.18 5.42 10.34
C GLU A 41 8.55 4.21 9.64
N GLN A 42 7.40 4.38 9.00
CA GLN A 42 6.73 3.31 8.24
C GLN A 42 7.47 2.90 6.96
N THR A 43 8.29 3.77 6.36
CA THR A 43 9.01 3.45 5.10
C THR A 43 10.48 3.12 5.29
N SER A 44 11.08 3.44 6.44
CA SER A 44 12.52 3.33 6.66
C SER A 44 13.02 1.89 6.51
N PHE A 45 12.30 0.93 7.10
CA PHE A 45 12.65 -0.49 6.98
C PHE A 45 12.58 -0.98 5.53
N LEU A 46 11.56 -0.55 4.78
CA LEU A 46 11.41 -0.87 3.36
C LEU A 46 12.58 -0.35 2.53
N PHE A 47 12.96 0.92 2.70
CA PHE A 47 14.11 1.49 1.97
C PHE A 47 15.44 0.82 2.35
N GLN A 48 15.62 0.43 3.61
CA GLN A 48 16.81 -0.30 4.06
C GLN A 48 16.88 -1.70 3.46
N GLU A 49 15.75 -2.41 3.42
CA GLU A 49 15.69 -3.77 2.88
C GLU A 49 15.74 -3.80 1.36
N ASN A 50 15.24 -2.76 0.69
CA ASN A 50 15.21 -2.59 -0.77
C ASN A 50 14.71 -3.86 -1.52
N PRO A 51 13.44 -4.27 -1.32
CA PRO A 51 12.90 -5.52 -1.86
C PRO A 51 12.50 -5.42 -3.35
N GLN A 52 12.41 -6.58 -4.02
CA GLN A 52 11.91 -6.68 -5.39
C GLN A 52 10.38 -6.81 -5.46
N VAL A 53 9.77 -7.40 -4.43
CA VAL A 53 8.32 -7.55 -4.32
C VAL A 53 7.84 -6.94 -3.00
N ILE A 54 6.84 -6.07 -3.08
CA ILE A 54 6.28 -5.38 -1.92
C ILE A 54 4.79 -5.64 -1.87
N PHE A 55 4.30 -6.15 -0.75
CA PHE A 55 2.88 -6.15 -0.40
C PHE A 55 2.66 -5.02 0.60
N CYS A 56 2.01 -3.97 0.12
CA CYS A 56 1.78 -2.75 0.86
C CYS A 56 0.28 -2.53 1.06
N ASP A 57 -0.09 -2.27 2.31
CA ASP A 57 -1.42 -1.77 2.61
C ASP A 57 -1.62 -0.39 1.99
N GLY A 58 -2.70 -0.23 1.24
CA GLY A 58 -2.93 1.00 0.48
C GLY A 58 -3.63 2.10 1.30
N PRO A 59 -3.69 3.33 0.76
CA PRO A 59 -4.33 4.46 1.44
C PRO A 59 -5.81 4.21 1.75
N LEU A 60 -6.28 4.69 2.91
CA LEU A 60 -7.67 4.55 3.39
C LEU A 60 -8.66 5.49 2.66
N THR A 61 -8.68 5.44 1.33
CA THR A 61 -9.38 6.39 0.44
C THR A 61 -10.90 6.44 0.66
N TYR A 62 -11.53 5.32 1.02
CA TYR A 62 -12.99 5.28 1.29
C TYR A 62 -13.40 6.05 2.57
N MET A 63 -12.43 6.45 3.40
CA MET A 63 -12.62 7.27 4.60
C MET A 63 -12.13 8.71 4.44
N LEU A 64 -11.81 9.12 3.21
CA LEU A 64 -11.35 10.47 2.90
C LEU A 64 -12.38 11.52 3.33
N GLY A 65 -11.91 12.58 3.99
CA GLY A 65 -12.77 13.63 4.57
C GLY A 65 -13.42 13.24 5.90
N ARG A 66 -13.15 12.03 6.42
CA ARG A 66 -13.58 11.57 7.75
C ARG A 66 -12.38 11.19 8.61
N ARG A 67 -12.01 9.90 8.58
CA ARG A 67 -10.89 9.35 9.38
C ARG A 67 -9.55 9.39 8.62
N TYR A 68 -9.57 9.86 7.38
CA TYR A 68 -8.39 10.00 6.53
C TYR A 68 -8.41 11.38 5.85
N SER A 69 -7.31 12.12 5.92
CA SER A 69 -7.23 13.48 5.38
C SER A 69 -6.69 13.49 3.95
N MET A 70 -6.91 14.60 3.24
CA MET A 70 -6.27 14.84 1.93
C MET A 70 -4.74 14.89 2.05
N GLU A 71 -4.23 15.42 3.15
CA GLU A 71 -2.80 15.43 3.44
C GLU A 71 -2.25 14.01 3.59
N SER A 72 -2.95 13.13 4.32
CA SER A 72 -2.55 11.72 4.43
C SER A 72 -2.54 11.02 3.08
N LEU A 73 -3.56 11.26 2.24
CA LEU A 73 -3.58 10.71 0.88
C LEU A 73 -2.40 11.23 0.05
N HIS A 74 -2.10 12.52 0.12
CA HIS A 74 -0.97 13.10 -0.60
C HIS A 74 0.38 12.50 -0.14
N GLN A 75 0.59 12.40 1.18
CA GLN A 75 1.78 11.79 1.76
C GLN A 75 1.92 10.32 1.34
N ALA A 76 0.82 9.56 1.35
CA ALA A 76 0.85 8.16 0.96
C ALA A 76 1.17 7.98 -0.53
N THR A 77 0.54 8.75 -1.40
CA THR A 77 0.83 8.76 -2.84
C THR A 77 2.28 9.15 -3.10
N GLN A 78 2.78 10.20 -2.45
CA GLN A 78 4.18 10.61 -2.59
C GLN A 78 5.14 9.50 -2.16
N LYS A 79 4.91 8.88 -1.00
CA LYS A 79 5.77 7.80 -0.48
C LYS A 79 5.74 6.56 -1.36
N LEU A 80 4.57 6.19 -1.88
CA LEU A 80 4.45 5.11 -2.85
C LEU A 80 5.22 5.40 -4.15
N SER A 81 5.15 6.62 -4.68
CA SER A 81 5.98 7.05 -5.81
C SER A 81 7.47 7.00 -5.48
N GLU A 82 7.88 7.46 -4.31
CA GLU A 82 9.29 7.39 -3.88
C GLU A 82 9.79 5.94 -3.75
N ILE A 83 8.94 5.02 -3.27
CA ILE A 83 9.26 3.59 -3.24
C ILE A 83 9.51 3.08 -4.66
N VAL A 84 8.63 3.40 -5.60
CA VAL A 84 8.77 3.00 -7.01
C VAL A 84 10.03 3.59 -7.65
N GLU A 85 10.35 4.84 -7.36
CA GLU A 85 11.45 5.57 -7.99
C GLU A 85 12.82 5.20 -7.43
N LYS A 86 12.90 5.01 -6.11
CA LYS A 86 14.18 4.95 -5.37
C LYS A 86 14.55 3.54 -4.91
N THR A 87 13.74 2.52 -5.20
CA THR A 87 14.03 1.13 -4.84
C THR A 87 14.17 0.24 -6.06
N GLN A 88 14.58 -1.01 -5.84
CA GLN A 88 14.64 -2.05 -6.87
C GLN A 88 13.32 -2.82 -7.06
N VAL A 89 12.21 -2.30 -6.50
CA VAL A 89 10.90 -2.93 -6.62
C VAL A 89 10.55 -3.18 -8.08
N LYS A 90 9.99 -4.36 -8.36
CA LYS A 90 9.46 -4.77 -9.66
C LYS A 90 7.96 -5.03 -9.59
N LYS A 91 7.47 -5.50 -8.45
CA LYS A 91 6.05 -5.73 -8.20
C LYS A 91 5.63 -5.02 -6.91
N LEU A 92 4.76 -4.03 -7.03
CA LEU A 92 4.14 -3.32 -5.92
C LEU A 92 2.67 -3.75 -5.84
N VAL A 93 2.36 -4.59 -4.87
CA VAL A 93 1.01 -5.04 -4.59
C VAL A 93 0.36 -4.09 -3.58
N LEU A 94 -0.73 -3.44 -3.98
CA LEU A 94 -1.53 -2.53 -3.15
C LEU A 94 -2.91 -3.12 -2.89
N ASP A 95 -3.25 -3.32 -1.61
CA ASP A 95 -4.48 -4.02 -1.24
C ASP A 95 -5.13 -3.46 0.06
N HIS A 96 -5.94 -4.28 0.71
CA HIS A 96 -6.52 -4.18 2.04
C HIS A 96 -7.50 -3.01 2.25
N HIS A 97 -7.02 -1.79 2.46
CA HIS A 97 -7.89 -0.62 2.60
C HIS A 97 -8.26 0.00 1.25
N LEU A 98 -7.31 0.01 0.32
CA LEU A 98 -7.45 0.69 -0.97
C LEU A 98 -8.57 0.08 -1.82
N LEU A 99 -8.73 -1.25 -1.75
CA LEU A 99 -9.72 -2.01 -2.53
C LEU A 99 -11.15 -1.96 -1.98
N ARG A 100 -11.39 -1.16 -0.93
CA ARG A 100 -12.73 -0.82 -0.44
C ARG A 100 -13.36 0.36 -1.18
N GLU A 101 -12.63 0.95 -2.14
CA GLU A 101 -13.08 1.99 -3.06
C GLU A 101 -13.09 1.43 -4.49
N LEU A 102 -14.18 1.62 -5.25
CA LEU A 102 -14.29 1.13 -6.63
C LEU A 102 -13.33 1.87 -7.56
N LYS A 103 -13.14 3.17 -7.33
CA LYS A 103 -12.32 4.06 -8.16
C LYS A 103 -10.92 4.26 -7.59
N TRP A 104 -10.39 3.24 -6.89
CA TRP A 104 -9.12 3.35 -6.18
C TRP A 104 -7.93 3.70 -7.09
N LYS A 105 -7.94 3.21 -8.34
CA LYS A 105 -6.88 3.52 -9.33
C LYS A 105 -6.79 5.02 -9.62
N GLU A 106 -7.93 5.71 -9.71
CA GLU A 106 -7.99 7.18 -9.93
C GLU A 106 -7.32 7.96 -8.78
N LYS A 107 -7.28 7.38 -7.56
CA LYS A 107 -6.64 8.03 -6.40
C LYS A 107 -5.12 7.93 -6.41
N LEU A 108 -4.55 7.07 -7.24
CA LEU A 108 -3.12 6.75 -7.28
C LEU A 108 -2.48 7.02 -8.64
N GLU A 109 -3.06 7.89 -9.47
CA GLU A 109 -2.54 8.21 -10.82
C GLU A 109 -1.03 8.56 -10.82
N GLY A 110 -0.56 9.30 -9.82
CA GLY A 110 0.87 9.62 -9.67
C GLY A 110 1.75 8.38 -9.44
N VAL A 111 1.27 7.40 -8.67
CA VAL A 111 1.99 6.14 -8.43
C VAL A 111 2.03 5.30 -9.71
N PHE A 112 0.91 5.17 -10.41
CA PHE A 112 0.86 4.44 -11.69
C PHE A 112 1.75 5.09 -12.76
N SER A 113 1.80 6.43 -12.78
CA SER A 113 2.67 7.18 -13.70
C SER A 113 4.15 6.92 -13.40
N ALA A 114 4.56 7.00 -12.13
CA ALA A 114 5.92 6.67 -11.71
C ALA A 114 6.28 5.20 -12.02
N ALA A 115 5.34 4.28 -11.78
CA ALA A 115 5.54 2.85 -12.01
C ALA A 115 5.75 2.53 -13.48
N LYS A 116 4.98 3.17 -14.37
CA LYS A 116 5.14 3.04 -15.82
C LYS A 116 6.55 3.45 -16.28
N LEU A 117 7.10 4.54 -15.74
CA LEU A 117 8.44 5.03 -16.09
C LEU A 117 9.57 4.10 -15.63
N ARG A 118 9.31 3.29 -14.59
CA ARG A 118 10.28 2.39 -13.96
C ARG A 118 10.06 0.91 -14.29
N GLU A 119 9.10 0.61 -15.18
CA GLU A 119 8.68 -0.75 -15.53
C GLU A 119 8.33 -1.58 -14.29
N VAL A 120 7.62 -0.95 -13.35
CA VAL A 120 7.12 -1.58 -12.12
C VAL A 120 5.65 -1.97 -12.32
N GLU A 121 5.32 -3.20 -12.00
CA GLU A 121 3.94 -3.68 -12.00
C GLU A 121 3.24 -3.25 -10.70
N VAL A 122 2.20 -2.43 -10.81
CA VAL A 122 1.31 -2.09 -9.69
C VAL A 122 0.08 -2.97 -9.76
N LEU A 123 -0.09 -3.84 -8.78
CA LEU A 123 -1.05 -4.93 -8.78
C LEU A 123 -1.89 -4.92 -7.50
N THR A 124 -3.02 -5.60 -7.52
CA THR A 124 -3.73 -6.09 -6.34
C THR A 124 -3.26 -7.49 -5.96
N ALA A 125 -3.59 -8.01 -4.77
CA ALA A 125 -3.22 -9.37 -4.41
C ALA A 125 -3.90 -10.41 -5.33
N ALA A 126 -5.13 -10.13 -5.78
CA ALA A 126 -5.83 -10.94 -6.77
C ALA A 126 -5.09 -10.95 -8.11
N GLU A 127 -4.73 -9.78 -8.66
CA GLU A 127 -3.98 -9.70 -9.92
C GLU A 127 -2.59 -10.36 -9.80
N PHE A 128 -1.90 -10.20 -8.67
CA PHE A 128 -0.63 -10.89 -8.40
C PHE A 128 -0.78 -12.41 -8.40
N ALA A 129 -1.92 -12.92 -7.91
CA ALA A 129 -2.26 -14.35 -7.94
C ALA A 129 -2.78 -14.82 -9.32
N GLY A 130 -2.81 -13.96 -10.35
CA GLY A 130 -3.35 -14.29 -11.67
C GLY A 130 -4.88 -14.35 -11.71
N MET A 131 -5.55 -13.75 -10.74
CA MET A 131 -7.01 -13.71 -10.61
C MET A 131 -7.57 -12.34 -11.00
N GLN A 132 -8.84 -12.31 -11.39
CA GLN A 132 -9.56 -11.05 -11.57
C GLN A 132 -9.99 -10.48 -10.21
N ASN A 133 -9.98 -9.15 -10.10
CA ASN A 133 -10.47 -8.45 -8.92
C ASN A 133 -11.99 -8.63 -8.75
N ASP A 134 -12.41 -9.18 -7.60
CA ASP A 134 -13.78 -9.10 -7.12
C ASP A 134 -13.84 -8.25 -5.84
N LEU A 135 -14.14 -6.96 -6.01
CA LEU A 135 -14.13 -5.96 -4.94
C LEU A 135 -15.38 -6.07 -4.06
N LEU A 136 -15.55 -7.20 -3.37
CA LEU A 136 -16.72 -7.52 -2.54
C LEU A 136 -16.98 -6.44 -1.49
N GLU A 137 -15.93 -5.96 -0.83
CA GLU A 137 -16.06 -4.94 0.22
C GLU A 137 -16.47 -3.57 -0.35
N ALA A 138 -15.88 -3.14 -1.47
CA ALA A 138 -16.31 -1.91 -2.14
C ALA A 138 -17.76 -1.99 -2.62
N ARG A 139 -18.24 -3.20 -2.93
CA ARG A 139 -19.63 -3.48 -3.36
C ARG A 139 -20.56 -3.81 -2.19
N ARG A 140 -20.09 -3.79 -0.93
CA ARG A 140 -20.86 -4.23 0.25
C ARG A 140 -22.26 -3.63 0.30
N ARG A 141 -22.42 -2.33 0.05
CA ARG A 141 -23.73 -1.66 0.05
C ARG A 141 -24.68 -2.18 -1.02
N LYS A 142 -24.17 -2.54 -2.20
CA LYS A 142 -24.99 -3.10 -3.28
C LYS A 142 -25.36 -4.57 -3.01
N LEU A 143 -24.43 -5.33 -2.42
CA LEU A 143 -24.60 -6.77 -2.18
C LEU A 143 -25.44 -7.06 -0.93
N TYR A 144 -25.33 -6.23 0.11
CA TYR A 144 -25.90 -6.48 1.44
C TYR A 144 -26.62 -5.27 2.05
N GLY A 145 -26.71 -4.14 1.34
CA GLY A 145 -27.47 -2.99 1.80
C GLY A 145 -28.95 -3.35 1.88
N ARG A 146 -29.57 -3.04 3.02
CA ARG A 146 -31.02 -3.02 3.16
C ARG A 146 -31.57 -1.69 2.65
#